data_AF-A0A9X4KKU7-F1
#
_entry.id   AF-A0A9X4KKU7-F1
#
_cell.length_a   1.000
_cell.length_b   1.000
_cell.length_c   1.000
_cell.angle_alpha   90.00
_cell.angle_beta   90.00
_cell.angle_gamma   90.00
#
_symmetry.space_group_name_H-M   'P 1'
#
loop_
_entity.id
_entity.type
_entity.pdbx_description
1 polymer ?
#
loop_
_entity_poly.entity_id
_entity_poly.type
_entity_poly.pdbx_seq_one_letter_code
_entity_poly.pdbx_strand_id
1 'polypeptide(L)'
;MTEAKILRWLGMICLVAGIARMGMTPTSLAWGTDSPQELTFGYIACILMSAGSIALYLAQSRETGVLGFISALGIVIGNVLTTALVFTAFINDMEKNPPEGLVVAITGMGNMIGMMGGTLLLTILTFRAKVFPIWVPILFVIMMASMFLPIADNKYFAFFWGLAYVGAGWCIWTGRLKPREQSLYTSEAAGTQMRA
;
A
#
# COMPACT_ATOMS: atom_id res chain seq x y z
N MET A 1 -22.53 0.21 -12.17
CA MET A 1 -21.97 0.23 -10.80
C MET A 1 -21.78 1.68 -10.41
N THR A 2 -22.22 2.08 -9.22
CA THR A 2 -22.02 3.43 -8.64
C THR A 2 -20.56 3.63 -8.23
N GLU A 3 -20.08 4.88 -8.29
CA GLU A 3 -18.71 5.28 -7.91
C GLU A 3 -18.35 4.81 -6.48
N ALA A 4 -19.27 5.01 -5.52
CA ALA A 4 -19.11 4.57 -4.14
C ALA A 4 -18.96 3.04 -4.01
N LYS A 5 -19.69 2.27 -4.82
CA LYS A 5 -19.57 0.80 -4.82
C LYS A 5 -18.20 0.36 -5.34
N ILE A 6 -17.70 0.99 -6.40
CA ILE A 6 -16.35 0.72 -6.95
C ILE A 6 -15.29 1.04 -5.89
N LEU A 7 -15.37 2.21 -5.25
CA LEU A 7 -14.45 2.61 -4.17
C LEU A 7 -14.46 1.61 -3.01
N ARG A 8 -15.62 1.09 -2.60
CA ARG A 8 -15.68 0.05 -1.55
C ARG A 8 -14.94 -1.22 -1.94
N TRP A 9 -15.17 -1.73 -3.16
CA TRP A 9 -14.46 -2.93 -3.66
C TRP A 9 -12.95 -2.70 -3.72
N LEU A 10 -12.51 -1.54 -4.20
CA LEU A 10 -11.10 -1.15 -4.21
C LEU A 10 -10.53 -1.00 -2.79
N GLY A 11 -11.33 -0.51 -1.84
CA GLY A 11 -10.99 -0.47 -0.42
C GLY A 11 -10.78 -1.86 0.17
N MET A 12 -11.60 -2.85 -0.21
CA MET A 12 -11.39 -4.24 0.20
C MET A 12 -10.08 -4.81 -0.36
N ILE A 13 -9.76 -4.52 -1.64
CA ILE A 13 -8.49 -4.94 -2.24
C ILE A 13 -7.32 -4.35 -1.45
N CYS A 14 -7.39 -3.06 -1.11
CA CYS A 14 -6.39 -2.39 -0.27
C CYS A 14 -6.24 -3.06 1.11
N LEU A 15 -7.35 -3.46 1.73
CA LEU A 15 -7.34 -4.18 3.00
C LEU A 15 -6.67 -5.55 2.88
N VAL A 16 -7.06 -6.35 1.88
CA VAL A 16 -6.47 -7.68 1.63
C VAL A 16 -4.99 -7.55 1.29
N ALA A 17 -4.60 -6.52 0.55
CA ALA A 17 -3.20 -6.20 0.26
C ALA A 17 -2.40 -5.97 1.55
N GLY A 18 -2.95 -5.20 2.48
CA GLY A 18 -2.35 -4.96 3.78
C GLY A 18 -2.20 -6.23 4.61
N ILE A 19 -3.22 -7.09 4.64
CA ILE A 19 -3.16 -8.39 5.34
C ILE A 19 -2.07 -9.28 4.73
N ALA A 20 -2.02 -9.38 3.39
CA ALA A 20 -1.00 -10.14 2.70
C ALA A 20 0.41 -9.62 3.06
N ARG A 21 0.59 -8.30 3.10
CA ARG A 21 1.87 -7.69 3.48
C ARG A 21 2.24 -7.98 4.93
N MET A 22 1.28 -7.91 5.86
CA MET A 22 1.50 -8.28 7.26
C MET A 22 1.91 -9.75 7.41
N GLY A 23 1.47 -10.63 6.50
CA GLY A 23 1.80 -12.05 6.47
C GLY A 23 3.29 -12.35 6.29
N MET A 24 4.07 -11.43 5.70
CA MET A 24 5.53 -11.59 5.54
C MET A 24 6.25 -11.73 6.89
N THR A 25 5.90 -10.91 7.87
CA THR A 25 6.56 -10.88 9.18
C THR A 25 6.43 -12.19 9.97
N PRO A 26 5.23 -12.77 10.19
CA PRO A 26 5.14 -14.05 10.89
C PRO A 26 5.79 -15.19 10.09
N THR A 27 5.74 -15.18 8.76
CA THR A 27 6.42 -16.20 7.96
C THR A 27 7.94 -16.08 8.05
N SER A 28 8.50 -14.87 8.09
CA SER A 28 9.95 -14.68 8.22
C SER A 28 10.47 -15.01 9.63
N LEU A 29 9.62 -14.86 10.64
CA LEU A 29 9.92 -15.30 12.01
C LEU A 29 9.87 -16.82 12.16
N ALA A 30 8.98 -17.50 11.43
CA ALA A 30 8.81 -18.95 11.53
C ALA A 30 9.72 -19.76 10.60
N TRP A 31 9.97 -19.28 9.38
CA TRP A 31 10.76 -19.99 8.35
C TRP A 31 12.10 -19.31 8.00
N GLY A 32 12.41 -18.16 8.58
CA GLY A 32 13.61 -17.39 8.28
C GLY A 32 13.39 -16.31 7.21
N THR A 33 14.33 -15.36 7.18
CA THR A 33 14.34 -14.25 6.21
C THR A 33 14.55 -14.80 4.79
N ASP A 34 13.86 -14.23 3.81
CA ASP A 34 13.90 -14.62 2.40
C ASP A 34 13.42 -16.06 2.15
N SER A 35 12.65 -16.62 3.09
CA SER A 35 11.97 -17.90 2.89
C SER A 35 10.92 -17.81 1.78
N PRO A 36 10.64 -18.90 1.04
CA PRO A 36 9.62 -18.90 -0.01
C PRO A 36 8.24 -18.44 0.47
N GLN A 37 7.88 -18.74 1.73
CA GLN A 37 6.63 -18.34 2.36
C GLN A 37 6.56 -16.81 2.51
N GLU A 38 7.62 -16.20 3.05
CA GLU A 38 7.73 -14.74 3.16
C GLU A 38 7.64 -14.06 1.79
N LEU A 39 8.42 -14.54 0.83
CA LEU A 39 8.45 -13.98 -0.53
C LEU A 39 7.11 -14.13 -1.24
N THR A 40 6.37 -15.22 -1.01
CA THR A 40 5.03 -15.42 -1.59
C THR A 40 4.03 -14.39 -1.06
N PHE A 41 4.03 -14.14 0.25
CA PHE A 41 3.22 -13.07 0.84
C PHE A 41 3.62 -11.70 0.30
N GLY A 42 4.93 -11.44 0.17
CA GLY A 42 5.46 -10.20 -0.40
C GLY A 42 5.04 -9.98 -1.86
N TYR A 43 5.08 -11.03 -2.68
CA TYR A 43 4.68 -11.00 -4.08
C TYR A 43 3.20 -10.66 -4.25
N ILE A 44 2.33 -11.40 -3.55
CA ILE A 44 0.87 -11.17 -3.57
C ILE A 44 0.56 -9.76 -3.05
N ALA A 45 1.22 -9.35 -1.96
CA ALA A 45 1.08 -8.02 -1.40
C ALA A 45 1.40 -6.93 -2.43
N CYS A 46 2.54 -6.97 -3.11
CA CYS A 46 2.91 -5.92 -4.06
C CYS A 46 1.90 -5.74 -5.21
N ILE A 47 1.36 -6.84 -5.74
CA ILE A 47 0.33 -6.80 -6.79
C ILE A 47 -0.94 -6.11 -6.26
N LEU A 48 -1.44 -6.57 -5.11
CA LEU A 48 -2.66 -6.02 -4.53
C LEU A 48 -2.46 -4.58 -4.03
N MET A 49 -1.29 -4.26 -3.50
CA MET A 49 -0.95 -2.92 -3.01
C MET A 49 -0.85 -1.94 -4.16
N SER A 50 -0.44 -2.34 -5.36
CA SER A 50 -0.51 -1.48 -6.55
C SER A 50 -1.94 -1.02 -6.83
N ALA A 51 -2.90 -1.94 -6.82
CA ALA A 51 -4.32 -1.59 -6.94
C ALA A 51 -4.81 -0.79 -5.71
N GLY A 52 -4.34 -1.15 -4.52
CA GLY A 52 -4.65 -0.46 -3.27
C GLY A 52 -4.19 1.00 -3.24
N SER A 53 -3.01 1.31 -3.79
CA SER A 53 -2.51 2.69 -3.88
C SER A 53 -3.38 3.56 -4.77
N ILE A 54 -3.94 2.98 -5.85
CA ILE A 54 -4.92 3.66 -6.69
C ILE A 54 -6.20 3.90 -5.89
N ALA A 55 -6.67 2.93 -5.11
CA ALA A 55 -7.82 3.10 -4.22
C ALA A 55 -7.62 4.24 -3.22
N LEU A 56 -6.43 4.32 -2.62
CA LEU A 56 -6.04 5.38 -1.69
C LEU A 56 -6.10 6.75 -2.37
N TYR A 57 -5.55 6.87 -3.58
CA TYR A 57 -5.63 8.10 -4.36
C TYR A 57 -7.08 8.47 -4.67
N LEU A 58 -7.88 7.55 -5.22
CA LEU A 58 -9.25 7.83 -5.62
C LEU A 58 -10.09 8.35 -4.44
N ALA A 59 -9.92 7.75 -3.26
CA ALA A 59 -10.61 8.15 -2.03
C ALA A 59 -10.30 9.59 -1.58
N GLN A 60 -9.20 10.18 -2.02
CA GLN A 60 -8.79 11.55 -1.68
C GLN A 60 -8.43 12.40 -2.90
N SER A 61 -8.88 11.98 -4.09
CA SER A 61 -8.45 12.56 -5.38
C SER A 61 -8.87 14.01 -5.53
N ARG A 62 -10.03 14.38 -4.97
CA ARG A 62 -10.58 15.74 -4.98
C ARG A 62 -9.71 16.75 -4.22
N GLU A 63 -9.06 16.32 -3.16
CA GLU A 63 -8.28 17.18 -2.26
C GLU A 63 -6.78 17.14 -2.57
N THR A 64 -6.29 16.02 -3.11
CA THR A 64 -4.86 15.82 -3.38
C THR A 64 -4.47 16.08 -4.83
N GLY A 65 -5.43 16.07 -5.76
CA GLY A 65 -5.25 16.41 -7.17
C GLY A 65 -4.14 15.63 -7.86
N VAL A 66 -3.40 16.31 -8.74
CA VAL A 66 -2.32 15.70 -9.54
C VAL A 66 -1.16 15.19 -8.67
N LEU A 67 -0.86 15.84 -7.56
CA LEU A 67 0.21 15.40 -6.65
C LEU A 67 -0.12 14.05 -5.99
N GLY A 68 -1.39 13.86 -5.61
CA GLY A 68 -1.87 12.57 -5.10
C GLY A 68 -1.74 11.46 -6.15
N PHE A 69 -2.01 11.79 -7.41
CA PHE A 69 -1.87 10.87 -8.53
C PHE A 69 -0.40 10.47 -8.78
N ILE A 70 0.51 11.45 -8.84
CA ILE A 70 1.96 11.22 -9.02
C ILE A 70 2.50 10.34 -7.89
N SER A 71 2.08 10.62 -6.66
CA SER A 71 2.44 9.82 -5.49
C SER A 71 1.97 8.37 -5.61
N ALA A 72 0.70 8.14 -5.96
CA ALA A 72 0.18 6.78 -6.15
C ALA A 72 0.87 6.04 -7.30
N LEU A 73 1.16 6.73 -8.42
CA LEU A 73 1.94 6.15 -9.52
C LEU A 73 3.34 5.74 -9.09
N GLY A 74 4.03 6.58 -8.31
CA GLY A 74 5.33 6.25 -7.74
C GLY A 74 5.28 4.95 -6.93
N ILE A 75 4.27 4.82 -6.06
CA ILE A 75 4.09 3.61 -5.24
C ILE A 75 3.79 2.39 -6.11
N VAL A 76 2.94 2.53 -7.14
CA VAL A 76 2.63 1.46 -8.09
C VAL A 76 3.90 1.01 -8.80
N ILE A 77 4.72 1.93 -9.30
CA ILE A 77 5.99 1.61 -9.94
C ILE A 77 6.91 0.87 -8.96
N GLY A 78 7.06 1.39 -7.74
CA GLY A 78 7.87 0.72 -6.70
C GLY A 78 7.39 -0.71 -6.39
N ASN A 79 6.07 -0.90 -6.28
CA ASN A 79 5.49 -2.23 -6.07
C ASN A 79 5.70 -3.16 -7.27
N VAL A 80 5.59 -2.67 -8.51
CA VAL A 80 5.86 -3.47 -9.72
C VAL A 80 7.34 -3.88 -9.76
N LEU A 81 8.26 -2.96 -9.47
CA LEU A 81 9.69 -3.28 -9.41
C LEU A 81 9.99 -4.29 -8.30
N THR A 82 9.41 -4.12 -7.11
CA THR A 82 9.52 -5.09 -6.02
C THR A 82 8.96 -6.47 -6.43
N THR A 83 7.82 -6.50 -7.11
CA THR A 83 7.23 -7.74 -7.63
C THR A 83 8.19 -8.47 -8.59
N ALA A 84 8.83 -7.72 -9.49
CA ALA A 84 9.81 -8.28 -10.43
C ALA A 84 11.06 -8.83 -9.71
N LEU A 85 11.55 -8.12 -8.68
CA LEU A 85 12.68 -8.57 -7.86
C LEU A 85 12.34 -9.86 -7.10
N VAL A 86 11.18 -9.91 -6.44
CA VAL A 86 10.70 -11.10 -5.74
C VAL A 86 10.49 -12.27 -6.70
N PHE A 87 9.94 -12.02 -7.90
CA PHE A 87 9.79 -13.05 -8.91
C PHE A 87 11.12 -13.62 -9.39
N THR A 88 12.13 -12.77 -9.56
CA THR A 88 13.48 -13.20 -9.92
C THR A 88 14.08 -14.10 -8.85
N ALA A 89 13.81 -13.82 -7.57
CA ALA A 89 14.25 -14.67 -6.45
C ALA A 89 13.59 -16.06 -6.41
N PHE A 90 12.42 -16.24 -7.04
CA PHE A 90 11.81 -17.57 -7.18
C PHE A 90 12.45 -18.44 -8.27
N ILE A 91 13.03 -17.81 -9.30
CA ILE A 91 13.56 -18.50 -10.48
C ILE A 91 15.08 -18.68 -10.38
N ASN A 92 15.76 -17.70 -9.79
CA ASN A 92 17.21 -17.70 -9.64
C ASN A 92 17.60 -17.87 -8.17
N ASP A 93 18.65 -18.64 -7.93
CA ASP A 93 19.33 -18.70 -6.64
C ASP A 93 20.14 -17.40 -6.46
N MET A 94 19.48 -16.37 -5.94
CA MET A 94 20.02 -15.02 -5.77
C MET A 94 21.19 -14.98 -4.77
N GLU A 95 21.31 -16.00 -3.92
CA GLU A 95 22.42 -16.14 -2.97
C GLU A 95 23.71 -16.55 -3.69
N LYS A 96 23.60 -17.36 -4.75
CA LYS A 96 24.76 -17.81 -5.55
C LYS A 96 25.07 -16.92 -6.74
N ASN A 97 24.07 -16.25 -7.29
CA ASN A 97 24.24 -15.38 -8.45
C ASN A 97 23.56 -14.03 -8.18
N PRO A 98 24.17 -13.17 -7.33
CA PRO A 98 23.63 -11.85 -7.08
C PRO A 98 23.55 -11.08 -8.41
N PRO A 99 22.39 -10.50 -8.74
CA PRO A 99 22.28 -9.72 -9.96
C PRO A 99 23.11 -8.43 -9.79
N GLU A 100 24.11 -8.27 -10.64
CA GLU A 100 25.00 -7.10 -10.63
C GLU A 100 24.80 -6.25 -11.90
N GLY A 101 25.19 -4.98 -11.81
CA GLY A 101 25.25 -4.06 -12.94
C GLY A 101 24.31 -2.87 -12.87
N LEU A 102 24.45 -1.99 -13.85
CA LEU A 102 23.78 -0.69 -13.90
C LEU A 102 22.25 -0.80 -13.86
N VAL A 103 21.69 -1.83 -14.52
CA VAL A 103 20.23 -2.05 -14.57
C VAL A 103 19.67 -2.37 -13.18
N VAL A 104 20.39 -3.16 -12.39
CA VAL A 104 19.98 -3.52 -11.01
C VAL A 104 20.04 -2.31 -10.11
N ALA A 105 21.10 -1.50 -10.22
CA ALA A 105 21.24 -0.25 -9.47
C ALA A 105 20.12 0.75 -9.78
N ILE A 106 19.82 0.97 -11.07
CA ILE A 106 18.72 1.84 -11.50
C ILE A 106 17.37 1.31 -11.00
N THR A 107 17.16 -0.01 -11.06
CA THR A 107 15.94 -0.65 -10.58
C THR A 107 15.79 -0.49 -9.07
N GLY A 108 16.85 -0.66 -8.29
CA GLY A 108 16.87 -0.45 -6.85
C GLY A 108 16.57 1.00 -6.47
N MET A 109 17.20 1.97 -7.15
CA MET A 109 16.93 3.39 -6.96
C MET A 109 15.48 3.74 -7.31
N GLY A 110 14.99 3.25 -8.46
CA GLY A 110 13.61 3.45 -8.89
C GLY A 110 12.60 2.88 -7.90
N ASN A 111 12.88 1.69 -7.34
CA ASN A 111 12.05 1.09 -6.30
C ASN A 111 12.01 1.97 -5.04
N MET A 112 13.17 2.38 -4.53
CA MET A 112 13.25 3.22 -3.33
C MET A 112 12.55 4.56 -3.54
N ILE A 113 12.81 5.27 -4.64
CA ILE A 113 12.18 6.56 -4.94
C ILE A 113 10.66 6.41 -5.12
N GLY A 114 10.23 5.41 -5.90
CA GLY A 114 8.82 5.17 -6.16
C GLY A 114 8.05 4.79 -4.89
N MET A 115 8.54 3.79 -4.18
CA MET A 115 7.89 3.26 -2.98
C MET A 115 7.99 4.22 -1.80
N MET A 116 9.19 4.64 -1.40
CA MET A 116 9.39 5.50 -0.23
C MET A 116 9.04 6.94 -0.53
N GLY A 117 9.54 7.50 -1.64
CA GLY A 117 9.21 8.87 -2.03
C GLY A 117 7.72 9.02 -2.33
N GLY A 118 7.13 8.07 -3.06
CA GLY A 118 5.69 8.03 -3.31
C GLY A 118 4.88 7.94 -2.02
N THR A 119 5.24 7.03 -1.10
CA THR A 119 4.51 6.87 0.18
C THR A 119 4.66 8.10 1.09
N LEU A 120 5.84 8.71 1.15
CA LEU A 120 6.05 9.94 1.92
C LEU A 120 5.14 11.05 1.41
N LEU A 121 5.14 11.26 0.09
CA LEU A 121 4.30 12.27 -0.54
C LEU A 121 2.81 11.97 -0.29
N LEU A 122 2.39 10.70 -0.42
CA LEU A 122 1.01 10.29 -0.15
C LEU A 122 0.62 10.62 1.27
N THR A 123 1.50 10.33 2.23
CA THR A 123 1.25 10.52 3.66
C THR A 123 1.07 12.00 4.00
N ILE A 124 1.95 12.86 3.47
CA ILE A 124 1.86 14.31 3.66
C ILE A 124 0.55 14.84 3.05
N LEU A 125 0.22 14.42 1.84
CA LEU A 125 -1.02 14.83 1.16
C LEU A 125 -2.26 14.33 1.91
N THR A 126 -2.25 13.09 2.38
CA THR A 126 -3.33 12.49 3.17
C THR A 126 -3.57 13.25 4.47
N PHE A 127 -2.49 13.62 5.16
CA PHE A 127 -2.56 14.43 6.37
C PHE A 127 -3.14 15.83 6.09
N ARG A 128 -2.69 16.49 5.01
CA ARG A 128 -3.15 17.83 4.63
C ARG A 128 -4.60 17.85 4.14
N ALA A 129 -4.98 16.85 3.35
CA ALA A 129 -6.32 16.71 2.78
C ALA A 129 -7.39 16.45 3.86
N LYS A 130 -7.00 15.92 5.04
CA LYS A 130 -7.90 15.62 6.15
C LYS A 130 -9.09 14.74 5.70
N VAL A 131 -8.89 13.86 4.72
CA VAL A 131 -9.91 12.92 4.23
C VAL A 131 -10.00 11.71 5.16
N PHE A 132 -8.85 11.16 5.55
CA PHE A 132 -8.76 10.05 6.48
C PHE A 132 -8.72 10.52 7.94
N PRO A 133 -9.10 9.66 8.89
CA PRO A 133 -8.78 9.84 10.31
C PRO A 133 -7.27 9.99 10.51
N ILE A 134 -6.86 10.79 11.50
CA ILE A 134 -5.43 11.13 11.71
C ILE A 134 -4.54 9.92 12.02
N TRP A 135 -5.11 8.84 12.55
CA TRP A 135 -4.36 7.63 12.83
C TRP A 135 -3.87 6.92 11.55
N VAL A 136 -4.53 7.10 10.41
CA VAL A 136 -4.12 6.49 9.12
C VAL A 136 -2.78 7.04 8.63
N PRO A 137 -2.59 8.37 8.44
CA PRO A 137 -1.27 8.89 8.08
C PRO A 137 -0.22 8.64 9.17
N ILE A 138 -0.60 8.57 10.46
CA ILE A 138 0.33 8.16 11.53
C ILE A 138 0.85 6.74 11.28
N LEU A 139 0.02 5.79 10.85
CA LEU A 139 0.48 4.43 10.52
C LEU A 139 1.51 4.43 9.38
N PHE A 140 1.31 5.25 8.35
CA PHE A 140 2.32 5.40 7.29
C PHE A 140 3.63 6.01 7.80
N VAL A 141 3.56 6.99 8.72
CA VAL A 141 4.78 7.53 9.36
C VAL A 141 5.47 6.45 10.21
N ILE A 142 4.72 5.67 10.98
CA ILE A 142 5.26 4.56 11.79
C ILE A 142 5.94 3.52 10.89
N MET A 143 5.32 3.19 9.76
CA MET A 143 5.94 2.33 8.74
C MET A 143 7.31 2.88 8.33
N MET A 144 7.41 4.15 7.96
CA MET A 144 8.71 4.73 7.54
C MET A 144 9.72 4.77 8.68
N ALA A 145 9.28 5.13 9.89
CA ALA A 145 10.11 5.15 11.08
C ALA A 145 10.64 3.75 11.44
N SER A 146 9.86 2.70 11.16
CA SER A 146 10.26 1.33 11.47
C SER A 146 11.47 0.83 10.68
N MET A 147 11.82 1.48 9.54
CA MET A 147 13.05 1.16 8.79
C MET A 147 14.34 1.56 9.53
N PHE A 148 14.23 2.43 10.53
CA PHE A 148 15.36 2.88 11.34
C PHE A 148 15.46 2.13 12.68
N LEU A 149 14.57 1.17 12.93
CA LEU A 149 14.62 0.35 14.13
C LEU A 149 15.72 -0.72 13.96
N PRO A 150 16.75 -0.76 14.82
CA PRO A 150 17.80 -1.77 14.76
C PRO A 150 17.31 -3.09 15.39
N ILE A 151 16.18 -3.61 14.93
CA ILE A 151 15.52 -4.80 15.47
C ILE A 151 15.27 -5.77 14.33
N ALA A 152 15.89 -6.96 14.43
CA ALA A 152 15.62 -8.15 13.63
C ALA A 152 15.49 -7.88 12.11
N ASP A 153 16.55 -7.40 11.47
CA ASP A 153 16.65 -7.24 10.01
C ASP A 153 15.49 -6.47 9.35
N ASN A 154 14.90 -5.48 10.03
CA ASN A 154 13.73 -4.75 9.56
C ASN A 154 12.47 -5.61 9.30
N LYS A 155 12.36 -6.81 9.91
CA LYS A 155 11.22 -7.73 9.73
C LYS A 155 9.85 -7.11 10.06
N TYR A 156 9.82 -6.10 10.92
CA TYR A 156 8.60 -5.39 11.31
C TYR A 156 8.17 -4.31 10.32
N PHE A 157 9.03 -3.92 9.37
CA PHE A 157 8.66 -2.96 8.32
C PHE A 157 7.45 -3.46 7.51
N ALA A 158 7.49 -4.72 7.08
CA ALA A 158 6.38 -5.33 6.35
C ALA A 158 5.08 -5.34 7.17
N PHE A 159 5.16 -5.61 8.47
CA PHE A 159 4.02 -5.55 9.37
C PHE A 159 3.39 -4.15 9.40
N PHE A 160 4.18 -3.11 9.69
CA PHE A 160 3.64 -1.74 9.78
C PHE A 160 3.17 -1.22 8.42
N TRP A 161 3.82 -1.62 7.33
CA TRP A 161 3.39 -1.29 5.99
C TRP A 161 2.02 -1.89 5.67
N GLY A 162 1.86 -3.18 5.96
CA GLY A 162 0.58 -3.85 5.79
C GLY A 162 -0.51 -3.25 6.68
N LEU A 163 -0.19 -2.92 7.94
CA LEU A 163 -1.12 -2.30 8.87
C LEU A 163 -1.63 -0.93 8.39
N ALA A 164 -0.77 -0.11 7.77
CA ALA A 164 -1.17 1.16 7.17
C ALA A 164 -2.20 0.96 6.05
N TYR A 165 -1.99 -0.05 5.18
CA TYR A 165 -2.92 -0.40 4.11
C TYR A 165 -4.23 -1.02 4.64
N VAL A 166 -4.17 -1.87 5.67
CA VAL A 166 -5.38 -2.38 6.35
C VAL A 166 -6.20 -1.23 6.90
N GLY A 167 -5.56 -0.31 7.61
CA GLY A 167 -6.22 0.84 8.21
C GLY A 167 -6.92 1.73 7.19
N ALA A 168 -6.20 2.07 6.12
CA ALA A 168 -6.73 2.91 5.07
C ALA A 168 -7.81 2.19 4.24
N GLY A 169 -7.60 0.92 3.88
CA GLY A 169 -8.58 0.09 3.17
C GLY A 169 -9.87 -0.10 3.97
N TRP A 170 -9.77 -0.32 5.29
CA TRP A 170 -10.92 -0.38 6.19
C TRP A 170 -11.73 0.91 6.20
N CYS A 171 -11.07 2.07 6.26
CA CYS A 171 -11.72 3.38 6.20
C CYS A 171 -12.48 3.58 4.87
N ILE A 172 -11.88 3.19 3.74
CA ILE A 172 -12.52 3.27 2.43
C ILE A 172 -13.73 2.34 2.37
N TRP A 173 -13.55 1.06 2.71
CA TRP A 173 -14.61 0.06 2.62
C TRP A 173 -15.82 0.42 3.50
N THR A 174 -15.58 0.82 4.75
CA THR A 174 -16.65 1.16 5.69
C THR A 174 -17.21 2.57 5.49
N GLY A 175 -16.64 3.37 4.57
CA GLY A 175 -17.03 4.76 4.36
C GLY A 175 -16.74 5.67 5.56
N ARG A 176 -15.81 5.26 6.46
CA ARG A 176 -15.35 6.05 7.62
C ARG A 176 -14.32 7.09 7.20
N LEU A 177 -14.68 7.91 6.21
CA LEU A 177 -13.96 9.09 5.77
C LEU A 177 -14.59 10.32 6.44
N LYS A 178 -13.84 11.42 6.57
CA LYS A 178 -14.34 12.66 7.18
C LYS A 178 -15.47 13.30 6.33
N PRO A 179 -16.31 14.18 6.93
CA PRO A 179 -17.71 14.42 6.50
C PRO A 179 -17.95 14.80 5.03
N ARG A 180 -16.98 15.40 4.33
CA ARG A 180 -17.18 15.87 2.95
C ARG A 180 -17.15 14.74 1.91
N GLU A 181 -16.29 13.74 2.08
CA GLU A 181 -16.23 12.55 1.21
C GLU A 181 -17.30 11.51 1.57
N GLN A 182 -17.87 11.62 2.77
CA GLN A 182 -19.01 10.84 3.20
C GLN A 182 -20.26 11.11 2.33
N SER A 183 -20.32 12.26 1.64
CA SER A 183 -21.39 12.63 0.71
C SER A 183 -21.58 11.66 -0.47
N LEU A 184 -20.50 11.02 -0.93
CA LEU A 184 -20.56 9.97 -1.98
C LEU A 184 -21.29 8.72 -1.48
N TYR A 185 -21.21 8.44 -0.17
CA TYR A 185 -21.86 7.28 0.45
C TYR A 185 -23.30 7.57 0.88
N THR A 186 -23.58 8.78 1.36
CA THR A 186 -24.95 9.18 1.76
C THR A 186 -25.87 9.47 0.57
N SER A 187 -25.36 9.98 -0.54
CA SER A 187 -26.15 10.17 -1.77
C SER A 187 -26.63 8.85 -2.37
N GLU A 188 -25.83 7.79 -2.29
CA GLU A 188 -26.24 6.43 -2.70
C GLU A 188 -27.34 5.87 -1.76
N ALA A 189 -27.19 6.05 -0.44
CA ALA A 189 -28.20 5.63 0.52
C ALA A 189 -29.55 6.34 0.29
N ALA A 190 -29.53 7.65 0.03
CA ALA A 190 -30.72 8.44 -0.28
C ALA A 190 -31.36 8.04 -1.62
N GLY A 191 -30.57 7.78 -2.66
CA GLY A 191 -31.07 7.32 -3.96
C GLY A 191 -31.64 5.89 -3.93
N THR A 192 -31.19 5.05 -3.00
CA THR A 192 -31.72 3.69 -2.80
C THR A 192 -33.06 3.73 -2.06
N GLN A 193 -33.27 4.67 -1.13
CA GLN A 193 -34.56 4.86 -0.45
C GLN A 193 -35.66 5.45 -1.34
N MET A 194 -35.33 6.20 -2.40
CA MET A 194 -36.33 6.69 -3.36
C MET A 194 -36.75 5.65 -4.42
N ARG A 195 -36.04 4.52 -4.50
CA ARG A 195 -36.28 3.46 -5.49
C ARG A 195 -36.87 2.18 -4.89
N ALA A 196 -37.17 2.18 -3.59
CA ALA A 196 -37.84 1.11 -2.85
C ALA A 196 -39.27 1.56 -2.51
#